data_AF-A0A916MFS3-F1
#
_entry.id   AF-A0A916MFS3-F1
#
_cell.length_a   1.000
_cell.length_b   1.000
_cell.length_c   1.000
_cell.angle_alpha   90.00
_cell.angle_beta   90.00
_cell.angle_gamma   90.00
#
_symmetry.space_group_name_H-M   'P 1'
#
loop_
_entity.id
_entity.type
_entity.pdbx_description
1 polymer ?
#
loop_
_entity_poly.entity_id
_entity_poly.type
_entity_poly.pdbx_seq_one_letter_code
_entity_poly.pdbx_strand_id
1 'polypeptide(L)' 'MPTLTSVDRFTVPLGGQEIELQHLVHDGGGMALLRIRVRERTRFTVFDIDPATALRWGEAMLRWAEAQPGAAATSD' A
#
# COMPACT_ATOMS: atom_id res chain seq x y z
N MET A 1 17.04 -13.97 6.62
CA MET A 1 16.79 -12.91 5.63
C MET A 1 15.28 -12.69 5.62
N PRO A 2 14.79 -11.46 5.80
CA PRO A 2 13.35 -11.22 5.84
C PRO A 2 12.69 -11.72 4.57
N THR A 3 11.55 -12.41 4.71
CA THR A 3 10.76 -12.85 3.56
C THR A 3 9.89 -11.69 3.10
N LEU A 4 9.97 -11.37 1.81
CA LEU A 4 9.16 -10.37 1.15
C LEU A 4 8.25 -11.06 0.13
N THR A 5 6.96 -10.78 0.21
CA THR A 5 5.98 -11.25 -0.76
C THR A 5 5.21 -10.05 -1.31
N SER A 6 5.16 -9.91 -2.64
CA SER A 6 4.41 -8.83 -3.27
C SER A 6 2.92 -8.97 -2.97
N VAL A 7 2.29 -7.88 -2.55
CA VAL A 7 0.83 -7.79 -2.33
C VAL A 7 0.19 -7.11 -3.53
N ASP A 8 0.71 -5.95 -3.93
CA ASP A 8 0.19 -5.20 -5.08
C ASP A 8 1.25 -4.22 -5.61
N ARG A 9 1.11 -3.80 -6.87
CA ARG A 9 1.92 -2.77 -7.49
C ARG A 9 1.11 -1.98 -8.51
N PHE A 10 1.08 -0.66 -8.36
CA PHE A 10 0.34 0.23 -9.24
C PHE A 10 1.01 1.60 -9.39
N THR A 11 0.61 2.34 -10.42
CA THR A 11 1.10 3.70 -10.67
C THR A 11 -0.02 4.70 -10.44
N VAL A 12 0.25 5.74 -9.66
CA VAL A 12 -0.70 6.83 -9.40
C VAL A 12 -0.84 7.68 -10.68
N PRO A 13 -2.05 7.81 -11.28
CA PRO A 13 -2.21 8.50 -12.56
C PRO A 13 -1.83 9.99 -12.53
N LEU A 14 -2.15 10.68 -11.43
CA LEU A 14 -1.99 12.14 -11.33
C LEU A 14 -0.56 12.61 -10.99
N GLY A 15 0.35 11.69 -10.68
CA GLY A 15 1.74 12.05 -10.33
C GLY A 15 2.81 11.06 -10.78
N GLY A 16 2.42 9.92 -11.38
CA GLY A 16 3.34 8.91 -11.89
C GLY A 16 4.14 8.20 -10.79
N GLN A 17 3.75 8.31 -9.51
CA GLN A 17 4.40 7.57 -8.44
C GLN A 17 4.13 6.08 -8.60
N GLU A 18 5.19 5.29 -8.59
CA GLU A 18 5.10 3.83 -8.54
C GLU A 18 4.96 3.41 -7.06
N ILE A 19 3.87 2.72 -6.73
CA ILE A 19 3.60 2.19 -5.40
C ILE A 19 3.72 0.67 -5.46
N GLU A 20 4.49 0.10 -4.52
CA GLU A 20 4.55 -1.34 -4.30
C GLU A 20 4.27 -1.64 -2.83
N LEU A 21 3.34 -2.57 -2.61
CA LEU A 21 2.96 -3.10 -1.31
C LEU A 21 3.56 -4.49 -1.15
N GLN A 22 4.26 -4.74 -0.05
CA GLN A 22 4.91 -6.02 0.22
C GLN A 22 4.59 -6.50 1.63
N HIS A 23 4.22 -7.78 1.76
CA HIS A 23 4.22 -8.48 3.04
C HIS A 23 5.67 -8.70 3.45
N LEU A 24 6.03 -8.25 4.65
CA LEU A 24 7.35 -8.42 5.25
C LEU A 24 7.24 -9.27 6.53
N VAL A 25 7.97 -10.39 6.56
CA VAL A 25 8.16 -11.21 7.78
C VAL A 25 9.63 -11.18 8.18
N HIS A 26 9.92 -10.75 9.40
CA HIS A 26 11.24 -10.87 9.99
C HIS A 26 11.53 -12.31 10.43
N ASP A 27 12.80 -12.72 10.37
CA ASP A 27 13.24 -14.07 10.73
C ASP A 27 12.76 -14.45 12.14
N GLY A 28 12.37 -15.72 12.33
CA GLY A 28 11.91 -16.24 13.62
C GLY A 28 10.40 -16.11 13.88
N GLY A 29 9.60 -15.82 12.85
CA GLY A 29 8.13 -15.72 12.97
C GLY A 29 7.67 -14.44 13.67
N GLY A 30 8.45 -13.36 13.54
CA GLY A 30 8.12 -12.06 14.09
C GLY A 30 6.85 -11.45 13.48
N MET A 31 6.44 -10.29 13.99
CA MET A 31 5.26 -9.58 13.53
C MET A 31 5.29 -9.34 12.01
N ALA A 32 4.23 -9.73 11.32
CA ALA A 32 4.04 -9.41 9.92
C ALA A 32 3.81 -7.91 9.75
N LEU A 33 4.55 -7.29 8.83
CA LEU A 33 4.43 -5.88 8.49
C LEU A 33 4.00 -5.73 7.03
N LEU A 34 3.30 -4.64 6.75
CA LEU A 34 3.09 -4.17 5.38
C LEU A 34 4.17 -3.13 5.06
N ARG A 35 5.08 -3.48 4.15
CA ARG A 35 6.05 -2.56 3.59
C ARG A 35 5.43 -1.81 2.42
N ILE A 36 5.49 -0.48 2.49
CA ILE A 36 5.03 0.42 1.44
C ILE A 36 6.27 1.06 0.81
N ARG A 37 6.39 0.92 -0.50
CA ARG A 37 7.46 1.53 -1.29
C ARG A 37 6.83 2.50 -2.27
N VAL A 38 7.18 3.77 -2.14
CA VAL A 38 6.78 4.83 -3.08
C VAL A 38 8.02 5.32 -3.81
N ARG A 39 8.01 5.20 -5.13
CA ARG A 39 9.08 5.70 -6.01
C ARG A 39 8.53 6.84 -6.85
N GLU A 40 9.24 7.96 -6.81
CA GLU A 40 8.95 9.15 -7.61
C GLU A 40 10.24 9.64 -8.27
N ARG A 41 10.45 9.26 -9.53
CA ARG A 41 11.70 9.50 -10.26
C ARG A 41 12.93 8.98 -9.50
N THR A 42 13.67 9.86 -8.86
CA THR A 42 14.88 9.56 -8.07
C THR A 42 14.62 9.51 -6.57
N ARG A 43 13.43 9.93 -6.11
CA ARG A 43 13.03 9.89 -4.71
C ARG A 43 12.39 8.55 -4.38
N PHE A 44 12.77 8.01 -3.23
CA PHE A 44 12.23 6.78 -2.69
C PHE A 44 11.80 7.01 -1.25
N THR A 45 10.58 6.61 -0.93
CA THR A 45 10.08 6.55 0.44
C THR A 45 9.69 5.12 0.72
N VAL A 46 10.29 4.55 1.76
CA VAL A 46 9.98 3.19 2.22
C VAL A 46 9.68 3.26 3.70
N PHE A 47 8.54 2.71 4.08
CA PHE A 47 8.14 2.60 5.48
C PHE A 47 7.30 1.35 5.66
N ASP A 48 7.30 0.84 6.89
CA ASP A 48 6.60 -0.38 7.28
C ASP A 48 5.52 0.00 8.29
N ILE A 49 4.33 -0.59 8.15
CA ILE A 49 3.22 -0.42 9.09
C ILE A 49 2.74 -1.78 9.60
N ASP A 50 2.27 -1.81 10.84
CA ASP A 50 1.66 -3.01 11.44
C ASP A 50 0.24 -3.26 10.88
N PRO A 51 -0.33 -4.46 11.10
CA PRO A 51 -1.66 -4.80 10.57
C PRO A 51 -2.80 -3.89 11.05
N ALA A 52 -2.75 -3.37 12.28
CA ALA A 52 -3.80 -2.49 12.81
C ALA A 52 -3.73 -1.11 12.15
N THR A 53 -2.51 -0.58 11.94
CA THR A 53 -2.31 0.66 11.17
C THR A 53 -2.75 0.49 9.71
N ALA A 54 -2.44 -0.65 9.08
CA ALA A 54 -2.86 -0.95 7.71
C ALA A 54 -4.39 -1.01 7.57
N LEU A 55 -5.09 -1.68 8.49
CA LEU A 55 -6.55 -1.73 8.51
C LEU A 55 -7.15 -0.31 8.59
N ARG A 56 -6.66 0.49 9.54
CA ARG A 56 -7.14 1.87 9.72
C ARG A 56 -6.95 2.73 8.46
N TRP A 57 -5.84 2.56 7.76
CA TRP A 57 -5.61 3.24 6.47
C TRP A 57 -6.58 2.77 5.39
N GLY A 58 -6.70 1.46 5.20
CA GLY A 58 -7.60 0.88 4.20
C GLY A 58 -9.04 1.35 4.37
N GLU A 59 -9.58 1.28 5.59
CA GLU A 59 -10.92 1.76 5.87
C GLU A 59 -11.09 3.27 5.63
N ALA A 60 -10.09 4.09 5.95
CA ALA A 60 -10.14 5.53 5.68
C ALA A 60 -10.14 5.84 4.18
N MET A 61 -9.33 5.11 3.39
CA MET A 61 -9.27 5.24 1.95
C MET A 61 -10.58 4.80 1.29
N LEU A 62 -11.15 3.67 1.73
CA LEU A 62 -12.45 3.18 1.24
C LEU A 62 -13.57 4.19 1.53
N ARG A 63 -13.70 4.64 2.79
CA ARG A 63 -14.70 5.66 3.15
C ARG A 63 -14.58 6.94 2.31
N TRP A 64 -13.34 7.37 2.03
CA TRP A 64 -13.13 8.55 1.19
C TRP A 64 -13.54 8.30 -0.27
N ALA A 65 -13.19 7.15 -0.83
CA ALA A 65 -13.52 6.78 -2.21
C ALA A 65 -15.03 6.67 -2.42
N GLU A 66 -15.74 6.03 -1.49
CA GLU A 66 -17.21 5.89 -1.50
C GLU A 66 -17.94 7.24 -1.47
N ALA A 67 -17.34 8.26 -0.85
CA ALA A 67 -17.90 9.61 -0.79
C ALA A 67 -17.72 10.41 -2.09
N GLN A 68 -16.93 9.93 -3.07
CA GLN A 68 -16.69 10.67 -4.31
C GLN A 68 -17.79 10.40 -5.35
N PRO A 69 -18.33 11.45 -6.01
CA PRO A 69 -19.24 11.25 -7.14
C PRO A 69 -18.54 10.48 -8.26
N GLY A 70 -19.06 9.31 -8.63
CA GLY A 70 -18.58 8.52 -9.77
C GLY A 70 -17.62 7.36 -9.45
N ALA A 71 -17.28 7.10 -8.18
CA ALA A 71 -16.46 5.92 -7.83
C ALA A 71 -17.14 4.59 -8.21
N ALA A 72 -18.47 4.53 -8.24
CA ALA A 72 -19.24 3.35 -8.65
C ALA A 72 -19.32 3.13 -10.18
N ALA A 73 -18.82 4.06 -11.00
CA ALA A 73 -18.96 3.99 -12.46
C ALA A 73 -17.80 3.28 -13.18
N THR A 74 -16.74 2.88 -12.46
CA THR A 74 -15.59 2.17 -13.02
C THR A 74 -15.49 0.79 -12.38
N SER A 75 -16.43 -0.07 -12.73
CA SER A 75 -16.34 -1.51 -12.54
C SER A 75 -17.05 -2.15 -13.73
N ASP A 76 -16.39 -2.06 -14.89
CA ASP A 76 -16.73 -2.77 -16.12
C ASP A 76 -15.43 -3.31 -16.73
#